data_AF-M0DPE0-F1
#
_entry.id   AF-M0DPE0-F1
#
_cell.length_a   1.000
_cell.length_b   1.000
_cell.length_c   1.000
_cell.angle_alpha   90.00
_cell.angle_beta   90.00
_cell.angle_gamma   90.00
#
_symmetry.space_group_name_H-M   'P 1'
#
loop_
_entity.id
_entity.type
_entity.pdbx_description
1 polymer ?
#
loop_
_entity_poly.entity_id
_entity_poly.type
_entity_poly.pdbx_seq_one_letter_code
_entity_poly.pdbx_strand_id
1 'polypeptide(L)'
;MGEVQHRLELSSSGEAVRATRAVLTTLGERLGSGEAADLAAQLPMEIDRFLTEPRSGQQFTYDEFVDRVAEEAHVGESEAAFYAQAVVSLVCSIAHDSEVRDVRTQLPDEFSALFELADADAAPW
;
A
#
# COMPACT_ATOMS: atom_id res chain seq x y z
N MET A 1 -6.48 -17.61 9.03
CA MET A 1 -6.09 -16.94 10.30
C MET A 1 -4.66 -17.26 10.76
N GLY A 2 -4.01 -18.36 10.31
CA GLY A 2 -2.62 -18.67 10.70
C GLY A 2 -1.54 -18.25 9.69
N GLU A 3 -1.83 -18.29 8.38
CA GLU A 3 -0.82 -18.03 7.33
C GLU A 3 -0.44 -16.56 7.18
N VAL A 4 -1.42 -15.66 7.37
CA VAL A 4 -1.19 -14.21 7.35
C VAL A 4 -0.42 -13.78 8.60
N GLN A 5 -0.72 -14.34 9.77
CA GLN A 5 0.04 -14.05 11.00
C GLN A 5 1.49 -14.58 10.95
N HIS A 6 1.73 -15.69 10.23
CA HIS A 6 3.08 -16.25 10.08
C HIS A 6 3.93 -15.48 9.05
N ARG A 7 3.33 -14.94 7.98
CA ARG A 7 4.01 -13.99 7.07
C ARG A 7 4.21 -12.59 7.69
N LEU A 8 3.44 -12.26 8.72
CA LEU A 8 3.56 -11.01 9.48
C LEU A 8 4.58 -11.08 10.64
N GLU A 9 5.39 -12.15 10.76
CA GLU A 9 6.52 -12.19 11.72
C GLU A 9 7.60 -11.10 11.46
N LEU A 10 7.47 -10.32 10.38
CA LEU A 10 8.23 -9.08 10.14
C LEU A 10 7.76 -7.89 11.01
N SER A 11 6.68 -8.03 11.78
CA SER A 11 6.04 -6.94 12.57
C SER A 11 6.69 -6.67 13.94
N SER A 12 7.91 -7.17 14.21
CA SER A 12 8.52 -7.03 15.54
C SER A 12 9.22 -5.68 15.80
N SER A 13 9.17 -4.71 14.87
CA SER A 13 9.65 -3.35 15.11
C SER A 13 8.54 -2.35 14.84
N GLY A 14 8.31 -1.40 15.75
CA GLY A 14 7.26 -0.37 15.61
C GLY A 14 7.40 0.48 14.33
N GLU A 15 8.57 0.44 13.69
CA GLU A 15 8.82 1.03 12.37
C GLU A 15 8.02 0.38 11.24
N ALA A 16 7.98 -0.95 11.15
CA ALA A 16 7.23 -1.65 10.10
C ALA A 16 5.72 -1.38 10.18
N VAL A 17 5.19 -1.30 11.41
CA VAL A 17 3.79 -0.94 11.65
C VAL A 17 3.52 0.52 11.24
N ARG A 18 4.43 1.46 11.58
CA ARG A 18 4.30 2.86 11.16
C ARG A 18 4.35 3.00 9.64
N ALA A 19 5.31 2.36 8.98
CA ALA A 19 5.44 2.38 7.53
C ALA A 19 4.20 1.80 6.84
N THR A 20 3.71 0.64 7.30
CA THR A 20 2.48 0.01 6.77
C THR A 20 1.29 0.95 6.91
N ARG A 21 1.10 1.53 8.10
CA ARG A 21 0.03 2.50 8.34
C ARG A 21 0.15 3.71 7.42
N ALA A 22 1.35 4.31 7.32
CA ALA A 22 1.60 5.47 6.48
C ALA A 22 1.23 5.19 5.03
N VAL A 23 1.78 4.12 4.45
CA VAL A 23 1.53 3.74 3.05
C VAL A 23 0.06 3.46 2.78
N LEU A 24 -0.60 2.63 3.61
CA LEU A 24 -2.02 2.30 3.39
C LEU A 24 -2.92 3.52 3.58
N THR A 25 -2.58 4.41 4.52
CA THR A 25 -3.32 5.67 4.73
C THR A 25 -3.20 6.57 3.50
N THR A 26 -1.98 6.83 3.02
CA THR A 26 -1.76 7.66 1.83
C THR A 26 -2.37 7.02 0.58
N LEU A 27 -2.35 5.69 0.47
CA LEU A 27 -3.03 5.00 -0.63
C LEU A 27 -4.56 5.18 -0.55
N GLY A 28 -5.16 5.05 0.64
CA GLY A 28 -6.59 5.29 0.86
C GLY A 28 -7.02 6.73 0.57
N GLU A 29 -6.14 7.70 0.81
CA GLU A 29 -6.35 9.10 0.42
C GLU A 29 -6.35 9.28 -1.10
N ARG A 30 -5.43 8.62 -1.81
CA ARG A 30 -5.30 8.73 -3.26
C ARG A 30 -6.43 8.04 -3.99
N LEU A 31 -6.87 6.90 -3.48
CA LEU A 31 -7.88 6.06 -4.10
C LEU A 31 -9.28 6.65 -3.97
N GLY A 32 -10.14 6.38 -4.93
CA GLY A 32 -11.59 6.59 -4.83
C GLY A 32 -12.17 5.75 -3.69
N SER A 33 -13.25 6.23 -3.05
CA SER A 33 -13.81 5.57 -1.87
C SER A 33 -14.31 4.15 -2.13
N GLY A 34 -14.75 3.86 -3.36
CA GLY A 34 -15.16 2.52 -3.77
C GLY A 34 -13.95 1.58 -3.83
N GLU A 35 -12.95 1.94 -4.62
CA GLU A 35 -11.74 1.14 -4.80
C GLU A 35 -10.94 0.98 -3.50
N ALA A 36 -10.90 2.01 -2.65
CA ALA A 36 -10.30 1.91 -1.32
C ALA A 36 -11.01 0.86 -0.44
N ALA A 37 -12.34 0.82 -0.48
CA ALA A 37 -13.14 -0.15 0.26
C ALA A 37 -13.01 -1.58 -0.32
N ASP A 38 -12.99 -1.71 -1.65
CA ASP A 38 -12.83 -3.01 -2.33
C ASP A 38 -11.45 -3.61 -2.03
N LEU A 39 -10.40 -2.79 -2.04
CA LEU A 39 -9.05 -3.22 -1.64
C LEU A 39 -8.99 -3.56 -0.15
N ALA A 40 -9.59 -2.75 0.71
CA ALA A 40 -9.63 -3.00 2.16
C ALA A 40 -10.32 -4.32 2.51
N ALA A 41 -11.35 -4.72 1.76
CA ALA A 41 -12.06 -5.98 1.96
C ALA A 41 -11.18 -7.23 1.73
N GLN A 42 -10.04 -7.08 1.04
CA GLN A 42 -9.05 -8.16 0.85
C GLN A 42 -8.07 -8.27 2.02
N LEU A 43 -8.00 -7.27 2.90
CA LEU A 43 -7.00 -7.18 3.94
C LEU A 43 -7.52 -7.67 5.31
N PRO A 44 -6.61 -8.08 6.21
CA PRO A 44 -6.95 -8.30 7.61
C PRO A 44 -7.53 -7.04 8.26
N MET A 45 -8.49 -7.25 9.17
CA MET A 45 -9.21 -6.20 9.91
C MET A 45 -8.28 -5.27 10.71
N GLU A 46 -7.06 -5.70 11.03
CA GLU A 46 -6.09 -4.86 11.74
C GLU A 46 -5.58 -3.69 10.88
N ILE A 47 -5.59 -3.84 9.55
CA ILE A 47 -4.96 -2.90 8.60
C ILE A 47 -5.92 -2.36 7.52
N ASP A 48 -7.10 -2.96 7.34
CA ASP A 48 -8.12 -2.54 6.36
C ASP A 48 -8.57 -1.08 6.56
N ARG A 49 -8.70 -0.66 7.82
CA ARG A 49 -9.13 0.68 8.23
C ARG A 49 -8.20 1.77 7.73
N PHE A 50 -6.92 1.48 7.52
CA PHE A 50 -5.97 2.47 7.02
C PHE A 50 -6.33 2.90 5.59
N LEU A 51 -6.99 2.06 4.80
CA LEU A 51 -7.48 2.44 3.48
C LEU A 51 -8.82 3.21 3.52
N THR A 52 -9.66 2.97 4.52
CA THR A 52 -11.06 3.44 4.54
C THR A 52 -11.36 4.60 5.49
N GLU A 53 -10.57 4.78 6.55
CA GLU A 53 -10.65 5.94 7.44
C GLU A 53 -10.24 7.28 6.81
N PRO A 54 -9.22 7.38 5.93
CA PRO A 54 -8.83 8.66 5.36
C PRO A 54 -9.86 9.21 4.37
N ARG A 55 -9.77 10.52 4.10
CA ARG A 55 -10.59 11.15 3.06
C ARG A 55 -10.08 10.73 1.68
N SER A 56 -10.82 9.83 1.03
CA SER A 56 -10.55 9.31 -0.31
C SER A 56 -10.69 10.34 -1.43
N GLY A 57 -10.12 10.01 -2.60
CA GLY A 57 -10.25 10.74 -3.86
C GLY A 57 -9.40 12.00 -3.95
N GLN A 58 -8.38 12.13 -3.11
CA GLN A 58 -7.42 13.22 -3.20
C GLN A 58 -6.56 13.04 -4.46
N GLN A 59 -6.20 14.17 -5.06
CA GLN A 59 -5.31 14.20 -6.23
C GLN A 59 -3.96 14.74 -5.79
N PHE A 60 -2.94 13.91 -5.93
CA PHE A 60 -1.54 14.25 -5.67
C PHE A 60 -0.63 13.34 -6.50
N THR A 61 0.59 13.81 -6.76
CA THR A 61 1.60 13.12 -7.57
C THR A 61 2.23 11.95 -6.82
N TYR A 62 3.04 11.15 -7.51
CA TYR A 62 3.82 10.10 -6.86
C TYR A 62 4.87 10.68 -5.88
N ASP A 63 5.51 11.80 -6.22
CA ASP A 63 6.45 12.46 -5.31
C ASP A 63 5.73 12.92 -4.02
N GLU A 64 4.56 13.54 -4.14
CA GLU A 64 3.75 13.93 -2.98
C GLU A 64 3.26 12.72 -2.17
N PHE A 65 3.03 11.58 -2.82
CA PHE A 65 2.74 10.32 -2.13
C PHE A 65 3.92 9.91 -1.25
N VAL A 66 5.14 9.90 -1.81
CA VAL A 66 6.37 9.51 -1.09
C VAL A 66 6.66 10.48 0.06
N ASP A 67 6.48 11.78 -0.15
CA ASP A 67 6.67 12.81 0.89
C ASP A 67 5.74 12.56 2.09
N ARG A 68 4.44 12.33 1.84
CA ARG A 68 3.47 12.03 2.91
C ARG A 68 3.83 10.78 3.69
N VAL A 69 4.28 9.73 2.99
CA VAL A 69 4.73 8.49 3.63
C VAL A 69 5.98 8.73 4.47
N ALA A 70 6.94 9.51 3.97
CA ALA A 70 8.16 9.87 4.69
C ALA A 70 7.85 10.64 5.98
N GLU A 71 6.95 11.62 5.91
CA GLU A 71 6.50 12.40 7.05
C GLU A 71 5.81 11.53 8.11
N GLU A 72 4.83 10.70 7.72
CA GLU A 72 4.06 9.88 8.66
C GLU A 72 4.93 8.75 9.26
N ALA A 73 5.78 8.11 8.45
CA ALA A 73 6.67 7.04 8.91
C ALA A 73 7.91 7.56 9.66
N HIS A 74 8.21 8.87 9.56
CA HIS A 74 9.39 9.53 10.12
C HIS A 74 10.72 8.99 9.57
N VAL A 75 10.79 8.85 8.25
CA VAL A 75 11.95 8.29 7.52
C VAL A 75 12.35 9.19 6.35
N GLY A 76 13.46 8.89 5.68
CA GLY A 76 13.86 9.62 4.48
C GLY A 76 13.06 9.19 3.23
N GLU A 77 12.99 10.06 2.23
CA GLU A 77 12.23 9.84 0.97
C GLU A 77 12.57 8.51 0.29
N SER A 78 13.86 8.17 0.16
CA SER A 78 14.29 6.90 -0.45
C SER A 78 13.78 5.67 0.31
N GLU A 79 13.71 5.77 1.64
CA GLU A 79 13.22 4.69 2.50
C GLU A 79 11.69 4.60 2.43
N ALA A 80 11.00 5.75 2.39
CA ALA A 80 9.56 5.83 2.19
C ALA A 80 9.12 5.24 0.85
N ALA A 81 9.82 5.55 -0.24
CA ALA A 81 9.57 4.97 -1.56
C ALA A 81 9.73 3.45 -1.54
N PHE A 82 10.79 2.95 -0.90
CA PHE A 82 10.99 1.50 -0.73
C PHE A 82 9.87 0.86 0.10
N TYR A 83 9.46 1.47 1.21
CA TYR A 83 8.35 0.97 2.03
C TYR A 83 7.02 0.98 1.28
N ALA A 84 6.77 2.00 0.47
CA ALA A 84 5.59 2.06 -0.38
C ALA A 84 5.55 0.85 -1.33
N GLN A 85 6.64 0.56 -2.03
CA GLN A 85 6.75 -0.60 -2.91
C GLN A 85 6.61 -1.93 -2.14
N ALA A 86 7.26 -2.06 -0.99
CA ALA A 86 7.21 -3.27 -0.17
C ALA A 86 5.79 -3.58 0.33
N VAL A 87 5.09 -2.57 0.86
CA VAL A 87 3.73 -2.72 1.36
C VAL A 87 2.76 -2.98 0.21
N VAL A 88 2.88 -2.28 -0.92
CA VAL A 88 2.03 -2.51 -2.10
C VAL A 88 2.26 -3.91 -2.69
N SER A 89 3.50 -4.40 -2.75
CA SER A 89 3.79 -5.78 -3.17
C SER A 89 3.10 -6.80 -2.24
N LEU A 90 3.19 -6.60 -0.92
CA LEU A 90 2.50 -7.46 0.03
C LEU A 90 0.98 -7.44 -0.17
N VAL A 91 0.38 -6.26 -0.35
CA VAL A 91 -1.05 -6.11 -0.64
C VAL A 91 -1.43 -6.84 -1.93
N CYS A 92 -0.64 -6.69 -3.00
CA CYS A 92 -0.88 -7.40 -4.27
C CYS A 92 -0.79 -8.92 -4.12
N SER A 93 0.03 -9.43 -3.19
CA SER A 93 0.11 -10.87 -2.93
C SER A 93 -1.09 -11.44 -2.16
N ILE A 94 -1.89 -10.58 -1.54
CA ILE A 94 -3.06 -10.95 -0.72
C ILE A 94 -4.35 -10.70 -1.50
N ALA A 95 -4.42 -9.57 -2.22
CA ALA A 95 -5.58 -9.18 -3.02
C ALA A 95 -5.70 -10.02 -4.29
N HIS A 96 -6.93 -10.16 -4.78
CA HIS A 96 -7.18 -10.78 -6.07
C HIS A 96 -6.66 -9.91 -7.24
N ASP A 97 -6.32 -10.55 -8.37
CA ASP A 97 -5.82 -9.89 -9.58
C ASP A 97 -6.78 -8.85 -10.18
N SER A 98 -8.10 -8.98 -9.98
CA SER A 98 -9.08 -7.98 -10.42
C SER A 98 -8.90 -6.67 -9.65
N GLU A 99 -8.85 -6.75 -8.33
CA GLU A 99 -8.75 -5.62 -7.42
C GLU A 99 -7.41 -4.89 -7.62
N VAL A 100 -6.31 -5.63 -7.82
CA VAL A 100 -5.01 -5.04 -8.16
C VAL A 100 -5.07 -4.29 -9.50
N ARG A 101 -5.76 -4.83 -10.51
CA ARG A 101 -5.93 -4.16 -11.81
C ARG A 101 -6.79 -2.91 -11.70
N ASP A 102 -7.84 -2.93 -10.89
CA ASP A 102 -8.72 -1.78 -10.68
C ASP A 102 -7.96 -0.63 -10.01
N VAL A 103 -7.16 -0.93 -8.98
CA VAL A 103 -6.25 0.03 -8.33
C VAL A 103 -5.26 0.62 -9.35
N ARG A 104 -4.59 -0.22 -10.16
CA ARG A 104 -3.66 0.25 -11.21
C ARG A 104 -4.33 1.13 -12.25
N THR A 105 -5.59 0.83 -12.61
CA THR A 105 -6.34 1.60 -13.61
C THR A 105 -6.73 2.99 -13.09
N GLN A 106 -6.93 3.13 -11.79
CA GLN A 106 -7.30 4.41 -11.18
C GLN A 106 -6.10 5.32 -10.94
N LEU A 107 -4.94 4.74 -10.64
CA LEU A 107 -3.73 5.51 -10.40
C LEU A 107 -3.13 6.04 -11.72
N PRO A 108 -2.63 7.28 -11.76
CA PRO A 108 -1.91 7.80 -12.93
C PRO A 108 -0.62 7.00 -13.20
N ASP A 109 -0.14 7.03 -14.44
CA ASP A 109 1.04 6.26 -14.89
C ASP A 109 2.29 6.47 -14.03
N GLU A 110 2.47 7.66 -13.44
CA GLU A 110 3.60 7.95 -12.53
C GLU A 110 3.65 7.03 -11.30
N PHE A 111 2.52 6.43 -10.89
CA PHE A 111 2.45 5.48 -9.78
C PHE A 111 2.86 4.06 -10.18
N SER A 112 3.26 3.81 -11.43
CA SER A 112 3.77 2.49 -11.85
C SER A 112 4.94 2.02 -10.97
N ALA A 113 5.73 2.98 -10.46
CA ALA A 113 6.82 2.74 -9.52
C ALA A 113 6.38 1.99 -8.25
N LEU A 114 5.13 2.13 -7.78
CA LEU A 114 4.63 1.38 -6.62
C LEU A 114 4.57 -0.13 -6.85
N PHE A 115 4.42 -0.54 -8.10
CA PHE A 115 4.18 -1.93 -8.46
C PHE A 115 5.43 -2.68 -8.94
N GLU A 116 6.57 -2.00 -9.08
CA GLU A 116 7.81 -2.61 -9.59
C GLU A 116 8.23 -3.84 -8.79
N LEU A 117 8.14 -3.78 -7.46
CA LEU A 117 8.46 -4.93 -6.60
C LEU A 117 7.44 -6.06 -6.76
N ALA A 118 6.15 -5.72 -6.85
CA ALA A 118 5.08 -6.70 -7.06
C ALA A 118 5.25 -7.43 -8.40
N ASP A 119 5.60 -6.69 -9.45
CA ASP A 119 5.85 -7.23 -10.79
C ASP A 119 7.12 -8.10 -10.81
N ALA A 120 8.15 -7.74 -10.03
CA ALA A 120 9.35 -8.56 -9.86
C ALA A 120 9.07 -9.88 -9.12
N ASP A 121 8.22 -9.87 -8.08
CA ASP A 121 7.75 -11.08 -7.38
C ASP A 121 6.87 -11.96 -8.28
N ALA A 122 6.08 -11.35 -9.17
CA ALA A 122 5.18 -12.06 -10.08
C ALA A 122 5.89 -12.69 -11.28
N ALA A 123 7.13 -12.30 -11.59
CA ALA A 123 7.89 -12.85 -12.71
C ALA A 123 8.35 -14.28 -12.40
N PRO A 124 7.81 -15.32 -13.09
CA PRO A 124 8.43 -16.63 -13.04
C PRO A 124 9.74 -16.56 -13.82
N TRP A 125 10.82 -17.03 -13.20
CA TRP A 125 12.14 -17.22 -13.82
C TRP A 125 12.07 -17.97 -15.15
#